data_AF-A0A834ZM63-F1
#
_entry.id   AF-A0A834ZM63-F1
#
_cell.length_a   1.000
_cell.length_b   1.000
_cell.length_c   1.000
_cell.angle_alpha   90.00
_cell.angle_beta   90.00
_cell.angle_gamma   90.00
#
_symmetry.space_group_name_H-M   'P 1'
#
loop_
_entity.id
_entity.type
_entity.pdbx_description
1 polymer ?
#
loop_
_entity_poly.entity_id
_entity_poly.type
_entity_poly.pdbx_seq_one_letter_code
_entity_poly.pdbx_strand_id
1 'polypeptide(L)'
;MPPSSSADSSTAIVPSPNSTRCVKSDVIPAPYPWATTKRAHVRNLNDLLSSGIRTITGTVECDIYNHKQDLEFDLQREFKQVASFIAANKSSIMLRRTPEAWLYPPRTCWVCCRGESYVRPIISSKKRSINWLFLLLGEMIGHCTFDQLKYFCKHTNITPLTGGRDRLTCLAYLGLCKQLDPSGPFDP
;
A
#
# COMPACT_ATOMS: atom_id res chain seq x y z
N MET A 1 -29.19 -44.40 -62.54
CA MET A 1 -29.85 -45.33 -61.60
C MET A 1 -28.79 -45.85 -60.62
N PRO A 2 -29.14 -46.05 -59.34
CA PRO A 2 -28.41 -45.62 -58.12
C PRO A 2 -27.52 -46.75 -57.50
N PRO A 3 -27.05 -46.75 -56.22
CA PRO A 3 -26.74 -45.69 -55.21
C PRO A 3 -25.34 -45.89 -54.52
N SER A 4 -25.13 -45.19 -53.38
CA SER A 4 -24.19 -45.44 -52.24
C SER A 4 -22.83 -44.70 -52.30
N SER A 5 -22.27 -44.08 -51.26
CA SER A 5 -22.60 -43.98 -49.83
C SER A 5 -21.96 -42.71 -49.22
N SER A 6 -22.55 -42.31 -48.09
CA SER A 6 -22.22 -41.27 -47.12
C SER A 6 -20.81 -41.29 -46.51
N ALA A 7 -20.28 -40.10 -46.18
CA ALA A 7 -19.45 -39.89 -45.00
C ALA A 7 -19.53 -38.43 -44.51
N ASP A 8 -20.16 -38.26 -43.34
CA ASP A 8 -20.21 -37.04 -42.53
C ASP A 8 -18.82 -36.51 -42.17
N SER A 9 -18.56 -35.22 -42.44
CA SER A 9 -17.50 -34.47 -41.78
C SER A 9 -18.03 -33.89 -40.48
N SER A 10 -17.94 -34.68 -39.41
CA SER A 10 -18.09 -34.18 -38.04
C SER A 10 -16.79 -33.53 -37.59
N THR A 11 -16.72 -32.21 -37.70
CA THR A 11 -15.63 -31.40 -37.13
C THR A 11 -15.72 -31.46 -35.60
N ALA A 12 -14.79 -32.19 -34.97
CA ALA A 12 -14.67 -32.22 -33.53
C ALA A 12 -14.32 -30.82 -32.99
N ILE A 13 -15.21 -30.29 -32.15
CA ILE A 13 -15.01 -29.09 -31.36
C ILE A 13 -13.89 -29.41 -30.36
N VAL A 14 -12.70 -28.86 -30.56
CA VAL A 14 -11.64 -28.84 -29.55
C VAL A 14 -11.95 -27.68 -28.60
N PRO A 15 -12.32 -27.91 -27.33
CA PRO A 15 -12.48 -26.82 -26.38
C PRO A 15 -11.10 -26.25 -26.07
N SER A 16 -10.92 -24.97 -26.37
CA SER A 16 -9.77 -24.17 -25.93
C SER A 16 -9.56 -24.36 -24.42
N PRO A 17 -8.31 -24.63 -23.95
CA PRO A 17 -8.08 -24.82 -22.52
C PRO A 17 -8.36 -23.49 -21.82
N ASN A 18 -9.47 -23.46 -21.09
CA ASN A 18 -9.83 -22.40 -20.19
C ASN A 18 -8.61 -21.98 -19.38
N SER A 19 -8.22 -20.71 -19.53
CA SER A 19 -7.26 -20.00 -18.69
C SER A 19 -7.68 -20.19 -17.24
N THR A 20 -7.08 -21.19 -16.59
CA THR A 20 -7.28 -21.46 -15.18
C THR A 20 -6.66 -20.28 -14.47
N ARG A 21 -7.48 -19.36 -13.97
CA ARG A 21 -7.02 -18.31 -13.06
C ARG A 21 -6.32 -19.02 -11.91
N CYS A 22 -4.99 -19.06 -11.94
CA CYS A 22 -4.17 -19.52 -10.85
C CYS A 22 -4.56 -18.67 -9.64
N VAL A 23 -5.31 -19.27 -8.71
CA VAL A 23 -5.71 -18.64 -7.46
C VAL A 23 -4.41 -18.38 -6.71
N LYS A 24 -3.93 -17.14 -6.78
CA LYS A 24 -2.70 -16.74 -6.12
C LYS A 24 -2.91 -16.92 -4.62
N SER A 25 -2.24 -17.90 -4.02
CA SER A 25 -2.26 -18.19 -2.57
C SER A 25 -2.32 -16.90 -1.76
N ASP A 26 -3.23 -16.81 -0.80
CA ASP A 26 -3.40 -15.59 0.02
C ASP A 26 -2.21 -15.31 0.94
N VAL A 27 -1.36 -16.31 1.15
CA VAL A 27 -0.17 -16.24 1.98
C VAL A 27 1.04 -15.87 1.13
N ILE A 28 1.75 -14.81 1.52
CA ILE A 28 3.05 -14.40 0.98
C ILE A 28 4.12 -14.48 2.07
N PRO A 29 5.41 -14.67 1.72
CA PRO A 29 6.49 -14.40 2.66
C PRO A 29 6.40 -12.94 3.13
N ALA A 30 6.55 -12.72 4.44
CA ALA A 30 6.55 -11.37 4.99
C ALA A 30 7.74 -10.60 4.41
N PRO A 31 7.50 -9.46 3.71
CA PRO A 31 8.58 -8.71 3.06
C PRO A 31 9.50 -7.99 4.06
N TYR A 32 9.02 -7.79 5.30
CA TYR A 32 9.73 -7.10 6.38
C TYR A 32 9.36 -7.71 7.74
N PRO A 33 10.20 -7.57 8.79
CA PRO A 33 9.89 -8.05 10.14
C PRO A 33 8.61 -7.46 10.75
N TRP A 34 8.20 -6.28 10.29
CA TRP A 34 6.97 -5.58 10.69
C TRP A 34 5.76 -5.86 9.79
N ALA A 35 5.94 -6.63 8.71
CA ALA A 35 4.87 -7.08 7.84
C ALA A 35 4.35 -8.45 8.27
N THR A 36 3.15 -8.80 7.82
CA THR A 36 2.57 -10.13 8.03
C THR A 36 2.72 -10.99 6.77
N THR A 37 2.28 -12.24 6.85
CA THR A 37 2.16 -13.11 5.67
C THR A 37 0.94 -12.78 4.81
N LYS A 38 0.08 -11.85 5.24
CA LYS A 38 -1.03 -11.33 4.44
C LYS A 38 -0.58 -10.10 3.67
N ARG A 39 -1.07 -9.98 2.43
CA ARG A 39 -0.77 -8.84 1.55
C ARG A 39 -1.25 -7.54 2.16
N ALA A 40 -0.43 -6.49 2.07
CA ALA A 40 -0.78 -5.14 2.55
C ALA A 40 -1.19 -5.08 4.04
N HIS A 41 -0.76 -6.07 4.83
CA HIS A 41 -1.01 -6.13 6.26
C HIS A 41 0.28 -6.00 7.05
N VAL A 42 0.30 -5.07 7.99
CA VAL A 42 1.35 -4.87 8.98
C VAL A 42 0.93 -5.46 10.32
N ARG A 43 1.91 -5.75 11.17
CA ARG A 43 1.66 -6.15 12.56
C ARG A 43 1.14 -4.95 13.36
N ASN A 44 0.43 -5.21 14.46
CA ASN A 44 -0.02 -4.13 15.35
C ASN A 44 1.15 -3.56 16.17
N LEU A 45 0.95 -2.35 16.72
CA LEU A 45 1.97 -1.59 17.44
C LEU A 45 2.50 -2.33 18.68
N ASN A 46 1.61 -2.91 19.48
CA ASN A 46 1.98 -3.62 20.71
C ASN A 46 2.85 -4.85 20.41
N ASP A 47 2.50 -5.60 19.36
CA ASP A 47 3.30 -6.74 18.91
C ASP A 47 4.68 -6.29 18.46
N LEU A 48 4.78 -5.21 17.68
CA LEU A 48 6.06 -4.68 17.20
C LEU A 48 6.96 -4.27 18.37
N LEU A 49 6.43 -3.50 19.31
CA LEU A 49 7.17 -3.01 20.48
C LEU A 49 7.60 -4.15 21.42
N SER A 50 6.72 -5.12 21.68
CA SER A 50 7.05 -6.29 22.51
C SER A 50 8.12 -7.20 21.87
N SER A 51 8.20 -7.21 20.54
CA SER A 51 9.28 -7.88 19.81
C SER A 51 10.56 -7.05 19.68
N GLY A 52 10.62 -5.88 20.32
CA GLY A 52 11.79 -5.00 20.31
C GLY A 52 11.94 -4.15 19.03
N ILE A 53 10.97 -4.17 18.12
CA ILE A 53 10.99 -3.35 16.90
C ILE A 53 10.56 -1.93 17.28
N ARG A 54 11.52 -1.02 17.34
CA ARG A 54 11.30 0.41 17.64
C ARG A 54 11.57 1.33 16.46
N THR A 55 12.32 0.84 15.47
CA THR A 55 12.73 1.63 14.31
C THR A 55 12.27 0.95 13.03
N ILE A 56 11.71 1.74 12.12
CA ILE A 56 11.30 1.30 10.79
C ILE A 56 12.18 1.99 9.75
N THR A 57 12.86 1.19 8.95
CA THR A 57 13.81 1.68 7.95
C THR A 57 13.21 1.59 6.54
N GLY A 58 13.58 2.53 5.67
CA GLY A 58 13.24 2.49 4.26
C GLY A 58 14.11 3.43 3.43
N THR A 59 14.28 3.07 2.16
CA THR A 59 15.15 3.82 1.25
C THR A 59 14.39 4.94 0.54
N VAL A 60 15.03 6.10 0.47
CA VAL A 60 14.56 7.27 -0.25
C VAL A 60 15.60 7.74 -1.27
N GLU A 61 15.16 8.51 -2.25
CA GLU A 61 16.01 9.09 -3.30
C GLU A 61 15.77 10.60 -3.34
N CYS A 62 16.85 11.41 -3.33
CA CYS A 62 16.75 12.85 -3.56
C CYS A 62 16.69 13.09 -5.08
N ASP A 63 15.62 13.68 -5.59
CA ASP A 63 15.40 13.94 -7.02
C ASP A 63 16.43 14.94 -7.60
N ILE A 64 17.04 15.80 -6.76
CA ILE A 64 18.06 16.76 -7.21
C ILE A 64 19.38 16.05 -7.52
N TYR A 65 19.87 15.26 -6.56
CA TYR A 65 21.21 14.65 -6.62
C TYR A 65 21.19 13.18 -7.07
N ASN A 66 20.00 12.61 -7.25
CA ASN A 66 19.75 11.20 -7.53
C ASN A 66 20.47 10.24 -6.55
N HIS A 67 20.69 10.72 -5.33
CA HIS A 67 21.35 9.98 -4.26
C HIS A 67 20.33 9.18 -3.45
N LYS A 68 20.67 7.93 -3.14
CA LYS A 68 19.84 7.02 -2.35
C LYS A 68 20.36 6.94 -0.94
N GLN A 69 19.45 6.99 0.03
CA GLN A 69 19.79 6.84 1.44
C GLN A 69 18.69 6.10 2.17
N ASP A 70 19.06 5.44 3.26
CA ASP A 70 18.09 4.86 4.16
C ASP A 70 17.69 5.90 5.22
N LEU A 71 16.39 6.00 5.45
CA LEU A 71 15.82 6.76 6.56
C LEU A 71 15.27 5.80 7.60
N GLU A 72 15.38 6.22 8.85
CA GLU A 72 14.90 5.51 10.01
C GLU A 72 13.85 6.37 10.73
N PHE A 73 12.70 5.75 10.99
CA PHE A 73 11.62 6.37 11.75
C PHE A 73 11.45 5.67 13.09
N ASP A 74 11.33 6.46 14.16
CA ASP A 74 10.90 5.96 15.45
C ASP A 74 9.41 5.59 15.37
N LEU A 75 9.12 4.30 15.55
CA LEU A 75 7.79 3.74 15.36
C LEU A 75 6.74 4.44 16.22
N GLN A 76 7.05 4.70 17.49
CA GLN A 76 6.07 5.21 18.45
C GLN A 76 5.86 6.71 18.25
N ARG A 77 6.94 7.47 18.07
CA ARG A 77 6.91 8.92 17.87
C ARG A 77 6.21 9.27 16.56
N GLU A 78 6.59 8.64 15.45
CA GLU A 78 6.01 8.98 14.14
C GLU A 78 4.57 8.50 14.04
N PHE A 79 4.25 7.30 14.57
CA PHE A 79 2.86 6.85 14.60
C PHE A 79 1.97 7.79 15.43
N LYS A 80 2.46 8.26 16.59
CA LYS A 80 1.73 9.22 17.42
C LYS A 80 1.44 10.52 16.67
N GLN A 81 2.37 11.03 15.87
CA GLN A 81 2.17 12.23 15.06
C GLN A 81 1.06 12.01 14.02
N VAL A 82 1.15 10.94 13.22
CA VAL A 82 0.14 10.59 12.22
C VAL A 82 -1.24 10.36 12.86
N ALA A 83 -1.29 9.60 13.95
CA ALA A 83 -2.53 9.31 14.68
C ALA A 83 -3.18 10.57 15.25
N SER A 84 -2.38 11.47 15.84
CA SER A 84 -2.86 12.75 16.39
C SER A 84 -3.40 13.65 15.29
N PHE A 85 -2.71 13.71 14.14
CA PHE A 85 -3.17 14.46 12.97
C PHE A 85 -4.50 13.94 12.44
N ILE A 86 -4.68 12.61 12.35
CA ILE A 86 -5.95 11.99 11.95
C ILE A 86 -7.06 12.33 12.93
N ALA A 87 -6.81 12.21 14.23
CA ALA A 87 -7.80 12.52 15.25
C ALA A 87 -8.26 13.98 15.18
N ALA A 88 -7.33 14.93 14.96
CA ALA A 88 -7.63 16.34 14.82
C ALA A 88 -8.39 16.68 13.53
N ASN A 89 -8.17 15.94 12.44
CA ASN A 89 -8.74 16.23 11.12
C ASN A 89 -9.84 15.25 10.68
N LYS A 90 -10.33 14.40 11.59
CA LYS A 90 -11.25 13.29 11.28
C LYS A 90 -12.44 13.73 10.43
N SER A 91 -13.15 14.79 10.83
CA SER A 91 -14.32 15.27 10.09
C SER A 91 -13.99 15.68 8.65
N SER A 92 -12.84 16.31 8.42
CA SER A 92 -12.39 16.74 7.09
C SER A 92 -12.00 15.56 6.20
N ILE A 93 -11.26 14.60 6.77
CA ILE A 93 -10.83 13.35 6.11
C ILE A 93 -12.07 12.53 5.68
N MET A 94 -13.09 12.47 6.54
CA MET A 94 -14.36 11.79 6.24
C MET A 94 -15.15 12.49 5.14
N LEU A 95 -15.14 13.81 5.10
CA LEU A 95 -15.77 14.64 4.04
C LEU A 95 -15.00 14.64 2.71
N ARG A 96 -14.08 13.69 2.50
CA ARG A 96 -13.29 13.47 1.27
C ARG A 96 -12.31 14.60 0.94
N ARG A 97 -11.97 15.46 1.91
CA ARG A 97 -10.87 16.41 1.78
C ARG A 97 -9.61 15.73 2.31
N THR A 98 -8.93 14.99 1.44
CA THR A 98 -7.59 14.50 1.76
C THR A 98 -6.70 15.71 2.02
N PRO A 99 -6.07 15.84 3.18
CA PRO A 99 -5.17 16.95 3.45
C PRO A 99 -4.11 17.04 2.36
N GLU A 100 -3.83 18.26 1.87
CA GLU A 100 -2.90 18.47 0.76
C GLU A 100 -1.50 17.91 1.10
N ALA A 101 -1.09 18.01 2.37
CA ALA A 101 0.12 17.42 2.91
C ALA A 101 0.19 15.88 2.78
N TRP A 102 -0.91 15.17 2.54
CA TRP A 102 -0.89 13.72 2.30
C TRP A 102 -0.86 13.36 0.82
N LEU A 103 -1.37 14.25 -0.04
CA LEU A 103 -1.25 14.11 -1.50
C LEU A 103 0.14 14.53 -1.97
N TYR A 104 0.69 15.54 -1.31
CA TYR A 104 1.96 16.17 -1.59
C TYR A 104 2.75 16.32 -0.29
N PRO A 105 3.25 15.21 0.28
CA PRO A 105 3.98 15.27 1.53
C PRO A 105 5.18 16.21 1.45
N PRO A 106 5.43 16.97 2.53
CA PRO A 106 6.46 17.98 2.54
C PRO A 106 7.81 17.36 2.19
N ARG A 107 8.43 18.01 1.21
CA ARG A 107 9.69 17.77 0.52
C ARG A 107 10.96 17.51 1.34
N THR A 108 10.93 17.63 2.66
CA THR A 108 12.09 18.12 3.42
C THR A 108 12.99 17.03 3.97
N CYS A 109 14.16 16.84 3.35
CA CYS A 109 15.30 16.16 3.93
C CYS A 109 16.39 17.18 4.32
N TRP A 110 16.52 17.44 5.61
CA TRP A 110 17.57 18.31 6.14
C TRP A 110 18.96 17.67 6.08
N VAL A 111 19.04 16.34 6.23
CA VAL A 111 20.29 15.59 6.34
C VAL A 111 21.06 15.55 5.02
N CYS A 112 20.35 15.53 3.89
CA CYS A 112 20.93 15.21 2.58
C CYS A 112 20.94 16.37 1.59
N CYS A 113 19.91 17.23 1.63
CA CYS A 113 19.71 18.25 0.60
C CYS A 113 19.67 19.68 1.19
N ARG A 114 20.24 19.90 2.40
CA ARG A 114 20.43 21.23 3.06
C ARG A 114 19.17 22.11 3.13
N GLY A 115 18.00 21.49 3.27
CA GLY A 115 16.72 22.21 3.31
C GLY A 115 16.09 22.47 1.93
N GLU A 116 16.80 22.19 0.84
CA GLU A 116 16.27 22.23 -0.53
C GLU A 116 15.70 20.84 -0.89
N SER A 117 14.41 20.81 -1.20
CA SER A 117 13.56 19.65 -0.95
C SER A 117 13.05 18.94 -2.19
N TYR A 118 13.58 17.75 -2.49
CA TYR A 118 12.87 16.76 -3.30
C TYR A 118 13.28 15.33 -2.92
N VAL A 119 12.87 14.82 -1.76
CA VAL A 119 13.09 13.40 -1.43
C VAL A 119 11.82 12.61 -1.63
N ARG A 120 11.92 11.44 -2.29
CA ARG A 120 10.80 10.51 -2.50
C ARG A 120 11.16 9.10 -2.05
N PRO A 121 10.19 8.32 -1.55
CA PRO A 121 10.43 6.93 -1.21
C PRO A 121 10.72 6.11 -2.46
N ILE A 122 11.62 5.13 -2.34
CA ILE A 122 11.78 4.10 -3.37
C ILE A 122 10.71 3.03 -3.11
N ILE A 123 9.64 3.07 -3.90
CA ILE A 123 8.52 2.13 -3.77
C ILE A 123 8.74 0.94 -4.70
N SER A 124 8.72 -0.28 -4.15
CA SER A 124 8.83 -1.52 -4.92
C SER A 124 7.77 -1.62 -6.03
N SER A 125 8.19 -2.00 -7.23
CA SER A 125 7.29 -2.34 -8.35
C SER A 125 6.46 -3.59 -8.04
N LYS A 126 6.97 -4.51 -7.22
CA LYS A 126 6.23 -5.65 -6.69
C LYS A 126 5.34 -5.16 -5.55
N LYS A 127 4.03 -5.02 -5.81
CA LYS A 127 3.04 -4.49 -4.85
C LYS A 127 3.00 -5.24 -3.50
N ARG A 128 3.33 -6.54 -3.51
CA ARG A 128 3.43 -7.40 -2.31
C ARG A 128 4.63 -7.09 -1.40
N SER A 129 5.61 -6.36 -1.92
CA SER A 129 6.87 -6.01 -1.24
C SER A 129 6.95 -4.53 -0.92
N ILE A 130 5.82 -3.81 -0.97
CA ILE A 130 5.77 -2.40 -0.57
C ILE A 130 5.92 -2.31 0.95
N ASN A 131 6.79 -1.43 1.40
CA ASN A 131 6.98 -1.13 2.82
C ASN A 131 5.90 -0.17 3.32
N TRP A 132 4.70 -0.70 3.53
CA TRP A 132 3.53 0.12 3.90
C TRP A 132 3.71 0.87 5.22
N LEU A 133 4.39 0.26 6.21
CA LEU A 133 4.61 0.90 7.50
C LEU A 133 5.56 2.10 7.39
N PHE A 134 6.67 1.96 6.65
CA PHE A 134 7.57 3.08 6.39
C PHE A 134 6.87 4.23 5.67
N LEU A 135 6.04 3.93 4.66
CA LEU A 135 5.28 4.95 3.94
C LEU A 135 4.26 5.65 4.84
N LEU A 136 3.64 4.95 5.80
CA LEU A 136 2.74 5.57 6.77
C LEU A 136 3.49 6.54 7.68
N LEU A 137 4.57 6.07 8.31
CA LEU A 137 5.29 6.82 9.34
C LEU A 137 5.97 8.07 8.77
N GLY A 138 6.44 8.00 7.53
CA GLY A 138 7.02 9.16 6.86
C GLY A 138 6.00 10.04 6.13
N GLU A 139 4.70 9.82 6.32
CA GLU A 139 3.62 10.51 5.59
C GLU A 139 3.77 10.44 4.05
N MET A 140 4.40 9.38 3.55
CA MET A 140 4.82 9.20 2.17
C MET A 140 3.83 8.37 1.31
N ILE A 141 2.66 8.00 1.83
CA ILE A 141 1.66 7.21 1.08
C ILE A 141 1.23 7.92 -0.20
N GLY A 142 1.20 9.26 -0.21
CA GLY A 142 0.89 10.08 -1.38
C GLY A 142 1.76 9.77 -2.60
N HIS A 143 2.99 9.28 -2.42
CA HIS A 143 3.88 8.88 -3.52
C HIS A 143 3.47 7.57 -4.20
N CYS A 144 2.55 6.80 -3.62
CA CYS A 144 2.05 5.58 -4.25
C CYS A 144 1.32 5.89 -5.56
N THR A 145 1.48 5.00 -6.53
CA THR A 145 0.67 5.04 -7.74
C THR A 145 -0.76 4.64 -7.43
N PHE A 146 -1.71 5.08 -8.26
CA PHE A 146 -3.12 4.71 -8.14
C PHE A 146 -3.32 3.18 -8.08
N ASP A 147 -2.47 2.46 -8.79
CA ASP A 147 -2.47 1.02 -8.92
C ASP A 147 -1.96 0.27 -7.68
N GLN A 148 -1.06 0.91 -6.92
CA GLN A 148 -0.59 0.43 -5.62
C GLN A 148 -1.63 0.69 -4.55
N LEU A 149 -2.28 1.88 -4.57
CA LEU A 149 -3.36 2.22 -3.65
C LEU A 149 -4.58 1.30 -3.82
N LYS A 150 -4.97 0.99 -5.06
CA LYS A 150 -6.00 -0.02 -5.35
C LYS A 150 -5.64 -1.39 -4.80
N TYR A 151 -4.36 -1.77 -4.93
CA TYR A 151 -3.88 -3.05 -4.42
C TYR A 151 -3.98 -3.13 -2.90
N PHE A 152 -3.63 -2.05 -2.19
CA PHE A 152 -3.81 -1.95 -0.74
C PHE A 152 -5.27 -2.17 -0.37
N CYS A 153 -6.17 -1.32 -0.90
CA CYS A 153 -7.60 -1.34 -0.60
C CYS A 153 -8.23 -2.72 -0.85
N LYS A 154 -7.89 -3.35 -1.98
CA LYS A 154 -8.33 -4.71 -2.32
C LYS A 154 -7.94 -5.74 -1.27
N HIS A 155 -6.73 -5.65 -0.72
CA HIS A 155 -6.20 -6.67 0.19
C HIS A 155 -6.48 -6.39 1.67
N THR A 156 -6.90 -5.18 2.02
CA THR A 156 -7.35 -4.83 3.38
C THR A 156 -8.87 -4.84 3.54
N ASN A 157 -9.60 -5.33 2.52
CA ASN A 157 -11.06 -5.33 2.46
C ASN A 157 -11.70 -3.94 2.63
N ILE A 158 -10.95 -2.89 2.28
CA ILE A 158 -11.46 -1.52 2.26
C ILE A 158 -11.94 -1.26 0.84
N THR A 159 -13.26 -1.34 0.63
CA THR A 159 -13.83 -1.13 -0.71
C THR A 159 -14.14 0.36 -0.91
N PRO A 160 -13.49 1.04 -1.87
CA PRO A 160 -13.91 2.38 -2.25
C PRO A 160 -15.16 2.26 -3.13
N LEU A 161 -16.32 2.75 -2.67
CA LEU A 161 -17.55 2.77 -3.50
C LEU A 161 -17.37 3.62 -4.77
N THR A 162 -16.63 4.72 -4.66
CA THR A 162 -16.28 5.61 -5.76
C THR A 162 -15.17 6.54 -5.25
N GLY A 163 -14.04 6.65 -5.94
CA GLY A 163 -12.95 7.48 -5.44
C GLY A 163 -11.78 7.62 -6.39
N GLY A 164 -11.33 8.86 -6.58
CA GLY A 164 -10.04 9.16 -7.18
C GLY A 164 -8.88 8.80 -6.25
N ARG A 165 -7.66 9.06 -6.71
CA ARG A 165 -6.41 8.80 -5.96
C ARG A 165 -6.45 9.33 -4.53
N ASP A 166 -7.05 10.50 -4.33
CA ASP A 166 -7.08 11.18 -3.04
C ASP A 166 -7.85 10.38 -1.99
N ARG A 167 -9.01 9.83 -2.37
CA ARG A 167 -9.81 8.98 -1.49
C ARG A 167 -9.06 7.69 -1.16
N LEU A 168 -8.41 7.06 -2.14
CA LEU A 168 -7.62 5.84 -1.87
C LEU A 168 -6.43 6.11 -0.94
N THR A 169 -5.81 7.28 -1.06
CA THR A 169 -4.70 7.71 -0.18
C THR A 169 -5.20 7.82 1.26
N CYS A 170 -6.32 8.51 1.49
CA CYS A 170 -6.94 8.59 2.82
C CYS A 170 -7.31 7.21 3.38
N LEU A 171 -7.93 6.36 2.57
CA LEU A 171 -8.29 5.00 2.98
C LEU A 171 -7.05 4.16 3.34
N ALA A 172 -5.93 4.37 2.65
CA ALA A 172 -4.67 3.71 2.99
C ALA A 172 -4.10 4.17 4.33
N TYR A 173 -4.11 5.49 4.62
CA TYR A 173 -3.72 6.02 5.93
C TYR A 173 -4.57 5.43 7.06
N LEU A 174 -5.90 5.51 6.92
CA LEU A 174 -6.84 5.02 7.92
C LEU A 174 -6.72 3.51 8.11
N GLY A 175 -6.66 2.75 7.02
CA GLY A 175 -6.51 1.31 7.04
C GLY A 175 -5.23 0.84 7.72
N LEU A 176 -4.10 1.50 7.47
CA LEU A 176 -2.84 1.19 8.14
C LEU A 176 -2.85 1.57 9.62
N CYS A 177 -3.43 2.73 9.97
CA CYS A 177 -3.57 3.12 11.37
C CYS A 177 -4.45 2.14 12.15
N LYS A 178 -5.55 1.65 11.54
CA LYS A 178 -6.40 0.62 12.14
C LYS A 178 -5.68 -0.71 12.32
N GLN A 179 -4.76 -1.08 11.43
CA GLN A 179 -3.94 -2.28 11.61
C GLN A 179 -2.93 -2.13 12.76
N LEU A 180 -2.31 -0.94 12.90
CA LEU A 180 -1.35 -0.66 13.98
C LEU A 180 -2.02 -0.54 15.35
N ASP A 181 -3.13 0.18 15.41
CA ASP A 181 -3.94 0.36 16.61
C ASP A 181 -5.42 0.10 16.28
N PRO A 182 -5.88 -1.15 16.45
CA PRO A 182 -7.27 -1.53 16.22
C PRO A 182 -8.28 -0.80 17.12
N SER A 183 -7.84 -0.28 18.27
CA SER A 183 -8.68 0.44 19.22
C SER A 183 -8.83 1.92 18.90
N GLY A 184 -7.98 2.46 18.02
CA GLY A 184 -7.97 3.87 17.67
C GLY A 184 -9.12 4.28 16.74
N PRO A 185 -9.37 5.60 16.60
CA PRO A 185 -10.53 6.17 15.91
C PRO A 185 -10.40 6.18 14.38
N PHE A 186 -9.85 5.12 13.78
CA PHE A 186 -9.41 5.06 12.38
C PHE A 186 -10.41 4.42 11.41
N ASP A 187 -11.65 4.18 11.85
CA ASP A 187 -12.65 3.56 10.98
C ASP A 187 -13.02 4.52 9.81
N PRO A 188 -12.91 4.05 8.54
CA PRO A 188 -13.03 4.87 7.33
C PRO A 188 -14.43 5.22 6.84
#